data_AF-A0A1Q9EPG9-F1
#
_entry.id   AF-A0A1Q9EPG9-F1
#
_cell.length_a   1.000
_cell.length_b   1.000
_cell.length_c   1.000
_cell.angle_alpha   90.00
_cell.angle_beta   90.00
_cell.angle_gamma   90.00
#
_symmetry.space_group_name_H-M   'P 1'
#
loop_
_entity.id
_entity.type
_entity.pdbx_description
1 polymer ?
#
loop_
_entity_poly.entity_id
_entity_poly.type
_entity_poly.pdbx_seq_one_letter_code
_entity_poly.pdbx_strand_id
1 'polypeptide(L)'
;MFMGVLSVAYHCRPVKSEASIRSAEIWGRLFGLMRLYWWVWPIAFLIIIAEAAGAPLEAIFFNAAILSLFESEKIGVEAMYPMLDQAVLCLVLVGLGSGVAVLCQNALFTYLQECLCMILRQMAFASTIRMDMAFFDAPENQTGSILVSLERQHRVVIVIVVRARASIHGCRD
;
A
#
# COMPACT_ATOMS: atom_id res chain seq x y z
N MET A 1 -21.25 9.73 7.65
CA MET A 1 -21.68 9.26 8.99
C MET A 1 -20.67 8.23 9.51
N PHE A 2 -19.53 8.69 10.01
CA PHE A 2 -18.56 7.92 10.83
C PHE A 2 -17.53 8.94 11.37
N MET A 3 -18.03 9.89 12.16
CA MET A 3 -17.25 10.83 12.96
C MET A 3 -17.78 10.65 14.37
N GLY A 4 -16.98 10.08 15.28
CA GLY A 4 -17.43 9.98 16.67
C GLY A 4 -16.80 8.96 17.60
N VAL A 5 -15.65 8.35 17.30
CA VAL A 5 -14.95 7.55 18.31
C VAL A 5 -13.44 7.76 18.18
N LEU A 6 -12.89 8.72 18.93
CA LEU A 6 -11.61 8.61 19.65
C LEU A 6 -11.33 9.92 20.40
N SER A 7 -11.82 10.02 21.63
CA SER A 7 -11.23 10.92 22.63
C SER A 7 -10.83 10.09 23.83
N VAL A 8 -9.71 9.36 23.68
CA VAL A 8 -8.92 8.89 24.81
C VAL A 8 -7.54 9.49 24.61
N ALA A 9 -7.35 10.64 25.24
CA ALA A 9 -6.09 11.33 25.32
C ALA A 9 -5.11 10.50 26.17
N TYR A 10 -4.27 9.72 25.51
CA TYR A 10 -2.98 9.37 26.09
C TYR A 10 -2.01 10.49 25.76
N HIS A 11 -1.51 11.12 26.82
CA HIS A 11 -0.50 12.16 26.80
C HIS A 11 0.79 11.62 26.14
N CYS A 12 0.87 11.74 24.82
CA CYS A 12 2.06 11.40 24.06
C CYS A 12 3.07 12.53 24.24
N ARG A 13 4.13 12.30 25.03
CA ARG A 13 5.30 13.19 25.05
C ARG A 13 5.78 13.38 23.60
N PRO A 14 6.03 14.62 23.13
CA PRO A 14 6.55 14.81 21.78
C PRO A 14 8.00 14.33 21.72
N VAL A 15 8.23 13.12 21.18
CA VAL A 15 9.57 12.67 20.78
C VAL A 15 9.96 13.43 19.52
N LYS A 16 10.55 14.63 19.67
CA LYS A 16 10.70 15.59 18.57
C LYS A 16 12.12 15.87 18.09
N SER A 17 13.16 15.14 18.52
CA SER A 17 14.54 15.45 18.08
C SER A 17 15.46 14.27 17.73
N GLU A 18 15.28 13.06 18.27
CA GLU A 18 16.15 11.91 17.96
C GLU A 18 15.55 10.93 16.92
N ALA A 19 14.31 11.15 16.48
CA ALA A 19 13.58 10.23 15.62
C ALA A 19 14.13 10.16 14.18
N SER A 20 14.73 11.24 13.67
CA SER A 20 15.19 11.32 12.28
C SER A 20 16.46 10.50 12.00
N ILE A 21 17.47 10.54 12.88
CA ILE A 21 18.74 9.79 12.70
C ILE A 21 18.53 8.28 12.91
N ARG A 22 17.65 7.89 13.83
CA ARG A 22 17.29 6.49 14.09
C ARG A 22 16.60 5.82 12.90
N SER A 23 15.93 6.59 12.04
CA SER A 23 15.11 6.05 10.95
C SER A 23 15.95 5.20 9.98
N ALA A 24 17.09 5.73 9.52
CA ALA A 24 17.94 5.05 8.54
C ALA A 24 18.53 3.73 9.07
N GLU A 25 18.93 3.69 10.34
CA GLU A 25 19.43 2.46 10.97
C GLU A 25 18.30 1.42 11.15
N ILE A 26 17.10 1.88 11.51
CA ILE A 26 15.89 1.03 11.61
C ILE A 26 15.56 0.43 10.24
N TRP A 27 15.60 1.22 9.17
CA TRP A 27 15.42 0.74 7.80
C TRP A 27 16.46 -0.33 7.45
N GLY A 28 17.74 -0.13 7.77
CA GLY A 28 18.79 -1.12 7.56
C GLY A 28 18.52 -2.46 8.28
N ARG A 29 18.09 -2.41 9.54
CA ARG A 29 17.71 -3.62 10.31
C ARG A 29 16.46 -4.29 9.74
N LEU A 30 15.44 -3.51 9.37
CA LEU A 30 14.19 -4.00 8.77
C LEU A 30 14.44 -4.70 7.42
N PHE A 31 15.28 -4.12 6.56
CA PHE A 31 15.71 -4.75 5.31
C PHE A 31 16.49 -6.06 5.56
N GLY A 32 17.28 -6.13 6.63
CA GLY A 32 17.94 -7.36 7.07
C GLY A 32 16.96 -8.48 7.43
N LEU A 33 15.86 -8.16 8.12
CA LEU A 33 14.78 -9.10 8.44
C LEU A 33 14.03 -9.59 7.18
N MET A 34 13.91 -8.73 6.18
CA MET A 34 13.20 -9.03 4.94
C MET A 34 14.03 -9.84 3.93
N ARG A 35 15.32 -10.06 4.21
CA ARG A 35 16.26 -10.81 3.36
C ARG A 35 15.85 -12.26 3.12
N LEU A 36 15.05 -12.86 4.00
CA LEU A 36 14.54 -14.23 3.83
C LEU A 36 13.55 -14.34 2.64
N TYR A 37 12.84 -13.26 2.30
CA TYR A 37 11.89 -13.20 1.18
C TYR A 37 12.48 -12.52 -0.07
N TRP A 38 13.81 -12.51 -0.23
CA TRP A 38 14.47 -11.81 -1.34
C TRP A 38 13.96 -12.28 -2.71
N TRP A 39 13.62 -13.56 -2.88
CA TRP A 39 13.07 -14.08 -4.13
C TRP A 39 11.72 -13.47 -4.55
N VAL A 40 10.95 -12.91 -3.61
CA VAL A 40 9.63 -12.31 -3.88
C VAL A 40 9.74 -10.86 -4.38
N TRP A 41 10.84 -10.16 -4.03
CA TRP A 41 11.08 -8.77 -4.43
C TRP A 41 11.13 -8.53 -5.95
N PRO A 42 11.88 -9.31 -6.76
CA PRO A 42 11.89 -9.10 -8.20
C PRO A 42 10.53 -9.36 -8.83
N ILE A 43 9.76 -10.33 -8.31
CA ILE A 43 8.40 -10.63 -8.79
C ILE A 43 7.46 -9.45 -8.52
N ALA A 44 7.52 -8.89 -7.31
CA ALA A 44 6.74 -7.72 -6.95
C ALA A 44 7.09 -6.49 -7.81
N PHE A 45 8.37 -6.28 -8.11
CA PHE A 45 8.82 -5.18 -8.98
C PHE A 45 8.29 -5.33 -10.41
N LEU A 46 8.31 -6.54 -10.98
CA LEU A 46 7.79 -6.79 -12.33
C LEU A 46 6.29 -6.53 -12.41
N ILE A 47 5.52 -6.94 -11.40
CA ILE A 47 4.07 -6.70 -11.36
C ILE A 47 3.75 -5.20 -11.28
N ILE A 48 4.49 -4.44 -10.44
CA ILE A 48 4.31 -2.99 -10.36
C ILE A 48 4.62 -2.31 -11.69
N ILE A 49 5.69 -2.71 -12.38
CA ILE A 49 6.04 -2.12 -13.67
C ILE A 49 4.95 -2.41 -14.72
N ALA A 50 4.42 -3.63 -14.74
CA ALA A 50 3.34 -4.01 -15.64
C ALA A 50 2.05 -3.22 -15.38
N GLU A 51 1.68 -3.05 -14.11
CA GLU A 51 0.50 -2.28 -13.71
C GLU A 51 0.67 -0.79 -14.00
N ALA A 52 1.84 -0.21 -13.69
CA ALA A 52 2.15 1.18 -13.99
C ALA A 52 2.15 1.48 -15.50
N ALA A 53 2.53 0.52 -16.35
CA ALA A 53 2.44 0.63 -17.80
C ALA A 53 0.99 0.48 -18.34
N GLY A 54 0.08 -0.11 -17.56
CA GLY A 54 -1.34 -0.21 -17.90
C GLY A 54 -2.04 1.15 -17.93
N ALA A 55 -1.76 2.02 -16.96
CA ALA A 55 -2.36 3.35 -16.86
C ALA A 55 -2.18 4.25 -18.12
N PRO A 56 -0.97 4.44 -18.69
CA PRO A 56 -0.82 5.21 -19.92
C PRO A 56 -1.44 4.51 -21.14
N LEU A 57 -1.49 3.19 -21.14
CA LEU A 57 -2.04 2.40 -22.25
C LEU A 57 -3.56 2.56 -22.32
N GLU A 58 -4.26 2.50 -21.19
CA GLU A 58 -5.69 2.82 -21.08
C GLU A 58 -6.00 4.24 -21.59
N ALA A 59 -5.15 5.22 -21.26
CA ALA A 59 -5.31 6.60 -21.72
C ALA A 59 -5.19 6.74 -23.24
N ILE A 60 -4.26 6.02 -23.88
CA ILE A 60 -4.08 6.06 -25.35
C ILE A 60 -5.31 5.48 -26.07
N PHE A 61 -5.82 4.33 -25.61
CA PHE A 61 -7.02 3.73 -26.21
C PHE A 61 -8.27 4.59 -25.98
N PHE A 62 -8.39 5.21 -24.81
CA PHE A 62 -9.48 6.14 -24.54
C PHE A 62 -9.45 7.36 -25.48
N ASN A 63 -8.26 7.92 -25.71
CA ASN A 63 -8.07 9.00 -26.67
C ASN A 63 -8.40 8.57 -28.11
N ALA A 64 -7.99 7.36 -28.53
CA ALA A 64 -8.31 6.83 -29.85
C ALA A 64 -9.82 6.64 -30.07
N ALA A 65 -10.54 6.15 -29.04
CA ALA A 65 -11.99 6.04 -29.08
C ALA A 65 -12.67 7.42 -29.25
N ILE A 66 -12.20 8.43 -28.53
CA ILE A 66 -12.70 9.80 -28.65
C ILE A 66 -12.46 10.37 -30.06
N LEU A 67 -11.27 10.19 -30.63
CA LEU A 67 -10.96 10.67 -31.98
C LEU A 67 -11.88 10.03 -33.03
N SER A 68 -12.21 8.73 -32.89
CA SER A 68 -13.15 8.06 -33.79
C SER A 68 -14.56 8.66 -33.74
N LEU A 69 -15.00 9.15 -32.57
CA LEU A 69 -16.30 9.82 -32.42
C LEU A 69 -16.33 11.17 -33.12
N PHE A 70 -15.23 11.94 -33.07
CA PHE A 70 -15.14 13.23 -33.76
C PHE A 70 -15.01 13.10 -35.28
N GLU A 71 -14.36 12.03 -35.76
CA GLU A 71 -14.23 11.75 -37.20
C GLU A 71 -15.60 11.43 -37.85
N SER A 72 -16.55 10.93 -37.07
CA SER A 72 -17.94 10.64 -37.47
C SER A 72 -18.67 11.83 -38.08
N GLU A 73 -18.37 13.04 -37.61
CA GLU A 73 -18.98 14.29 -38.09
C GLU A 73 -18.60 14.59 -39.55
N LYS A 74 -17.46 14.08 -40.04
CA LYS A 74 -16.92 14.43 -41.36
C LYS A 74 -17.19 13.39 -42.45
N ILE A 75 -17.21 12.09 -42.10
CA ILE A 75 -17.19 10.97 -43.07
C ILE A 75 -18.51 10.17 -43.07
N GLY A 76 -19.39 10.38 -42.10
CA GLY A 76 -20.70 9.72 -41.98
C GLY A 76 -20.66 8.48 -41.07
N VAL A 77 -21.81 8.17 -40.47
CA VAL A 77 -21.95 7.24 -39.34
C VAL A 77 -21.51 5.81 -39.67
N GLU A 78 -21.69 5.37 -40.92
CA GLU A 78 -21.39 4.01 -41.39
C GLU A 78 -19.89 3.65 -41.33
N ALA A 79 -18.99 4.62 -41.51
CA ALA A 79 -17.55 4.38 -41.48
C ALA A 79 -16.95 4.47 -40.06
N MET A 80 -17.69 5.02 -39.09
CA MET A 80 -17.25 5.21 -37.70
C MET A 80 -17.28 3.89 -36.90
N TYR A 81 -18.33 3.10 -37.08
CA TYR A 81 -18.60 1.89 -36.28
C TYR A 81 -17.40 0.92 -36.16
N PRO A 82 -16.67 0.53 -37.23
CA PRO A 82 -15.59 -0.44 -37.09
C PRO A 82 -14.38 0.09 -36.31
N MET A 83 -14.07 1.39 -36.42
CA MET A 83 -12.96 2.00 -35.68
C MET A 83 -13.28 2.16 -34.20
N LEU A 84 -14.51 2.58 -33.90
CA LEU A 84 -14.97 2.75 -32.53
C LEU A 84 -15.09 1.41 -31.81
N ASP A 85 -15.68 0.39 -32.45
CA ASP A 85 -15.83 -0.95 -31.87
C ASP A 85 -14.46 -1.57 -31.54
N GLN A 86 -13.48 -1.44 -32.45
CA GLN A 86 -12.12 -1.92 -32.20
C GLN A 86 -11.46 -1.19 -31.02
N ALA A 87 -11.59 0.13 -30.92
CA ALA A 87 -11.01 0.90 -29.81
C ALA A 87 -11.64 0.55 -28.46
N VAL A 88 -12.97 0.39 -28.42
CA VAL A 88 -13.72 0.03 -27.21
C VAL A 88 -13.40 -1.41 -26.78
N LEU A 89 -13.33 -2.36 -27.71
CA LEU A 89 -12.94 -3.74 -27.41
C LEU A 89 -11.52 -3.82 -26.83
N CYS A 90 -10.56 -3.09 -27.39
CA CYS A 90 -9.21 -3.00 -26.83
C CYS A 90 -9.22 -2.42 -25.42
N LEU A 91 -10.00 -1.37 -25.16
CA LEU A 91 -10.11 -0.75 -23.84
C LEU A 91 -10.70 -1.71 -22.79
N VAL A 92 -11.73 -2.48 -23.15
CA VAL A 92 -12.34 -3.49 -22.27
C VAL A 92 -11.35 -4.62 -21.94
N LEU A 93 -10.61 -5.12 -22.93
CA LEU A 93 -9.61 -6.17 -22.73
C LEU A 93 -8.46 -5.71 -21.83
N VAL A 94 -7.97 -4.49 -22.04
CA VAL A 94 -6.92 -3.89 -21.20
C VAL A 94 -7.42 -3.71 -19.77
N GLY A 95 -8.63 -3.18 -19.58
CA GLY A 95 -9.22 -2.97 -18.25
C GLY A 95 -9.44 -4.27 -17.47
N LEU A 96 -9.83 -5.36 -18.15
CA LEU A 96 -9.89 -6.68 -17.51
C LEU A 96 -8.49 -7.20 -17.13
N GLY A 97 -7.50 -6.98 -17.99
CA GLY A 97 -6.10 -7.35 -17.71
C GLY A 97 -5.52 -6.57 -16.53
N SER A 98 -5.70 -5.25 -16.49
CA SER A 98 -5.24 -4.39 -15.40
C SER A 98 -5.97 -4.71 -14.08
N GLY A 99 -7.27 -4.99 -14.13
CA GLY A 99 -8.04 -5.44 -12.98
C GLY A 99 -7.48 -6.71 -12.33
N VAL A 100 -7.19 -7.75 -13.12
CA VAL A 100 -6.57 -8.99 -12.62
C VAL A 100 -5.17 -8.73 -12.08
N ALA A 101 -4.36 -7.93 -12.78
CA ALA A 101 -3.00 -7.58 -12.35
C ALA A 101 -2.99 -6.87 -10.99
N VAL A 102 -3.87 -5.90 -10.77
CA VAL A 102 -4.01 -5.17 -9.50
C VAL A 102 -4.45 -6.10 -8.37
N LEU A 103 -5.36 -7.04 -8.63
CA LEU A 103 -5.76 -8.03 -7.62
C LEU A 103 -4.58 -8.92 -7.20
N CYS A 104 -3.83 -9.45 -8.18
CA CYS A 104 -2.62 -10.24 -7.90
C CYS A 104 -1.56 -9.43 -7.15
N GLN A 105 -1.35 -8.17 -7.54
CA GLN A 105 -0.45 -7.24 -6.86
C GLN A 105 -0.85 -7.08 -5.40
N ASN A 106 -2.11 -6.73 -5.13
CA ASN A 106 -2.59 -6.49 -3.78
C ASN A 106 -2.52 -7.75 -2.90
N ALA A 107 -2.82 -8.92 -3.46
CA ALA A 107 -2.68 -10.19 -2.75
C ALA A 107 -1.23 -10.45 -2.33
N LEU A 108 -0.26 -10.26 -3.24
CA LEU A 108 1.16 -10.47 -2.96
C LEU A 108 1.69 -9.49 -1.90
N PHE A 109 1.30 -8.21 -1.99
CA PHE A 109 1.69 -7.20 -1.02
C PHE A 109 1.08 -7.45 0.36
N THR A 110 -0.18 -7.89 0.42
CA THR A 110 -0.84 -8.24 1.68
C THR A 110 -0.13 -9.41 2.36
N TYR A 111 0.19 -10.45 1.59
CA TYR A 111 0.93 -11.61 2.10
C TYR A 111 2.28 -11.20 2.70
N LEU A 112 3.05 -10.38 1.99
CA LEU A 112 4.34 -9.87 2.49
C LEU A 112 4.19 -9.04 3.78
N GLN A 113 3.14 -8.22 3.86
CA GLN A 113 2.86 -7.41 5.05
C GLN A 113 2.50 -8.26 6.27
N GLU A 114 1.74 -9.33 6.07
CA GLU A 114 1.38 -10.27 7.15
C GLU A 114 2.62 -11.01 7.66
N CYS A 115 3.47 -11.51 6.76
CA CYS A 115 4.73 -12.14 7.13
C CYS A 115 5.63 -11.19 7.95
N LEU A 116 5.79 -9.95 7.49
CA LEU A 116 6.58 -8.94 8.20
C LEU A 116 5.99 -8.61 9.58
N CYS A 117 4.66 -8.47 9.67
CA CYS A 117 3.95 -8.18 10.91
C CYS A 117 4.09 -9.32 11.93
N MET A 118 4.04 -10.59 11.48
CA MET A 118 4.25 -11.75 12.35
C MET A 118 5.64 -11.73 13.00
N ILE A 119 6.69 -11.45 12.23
CA ILE A 119 8.06 -11.42 12.75
C ILE A 119 8.26 -10.25 13.72
N LEU A 120 7.75 -9.06 13.37
CA LEU A 120 7.78 -7.89 14.27
C LEU A 120 7.06 -8.19 15.60
N ARG A 121 5.90 -8.85 15.54
CA ARG A 121 5.13 -9.22 16.72
C ARG A 121 5.85 -10.22 17.62
N GLN A 122 6.53 -11.21 17.03
CA GLN A 122 7.35 -12.15 17.78
C GLN A 122 8.52 -11.44 18.48
N MET A 123 9.24 -10.57 17.78
CA MET A 123 10.36 -9.82 18.35
C MET A 123 9.91 -8.86 19.46
N ALA A 124 8.81 -8.15 19.24
CA ALA A 124 8.24 -7.24 20.23
C ALA A 124 7.80 -7.97 21.49
N PHE A 125 7.11 -9.12 21.34
CA PHE A 125 6.70 -9.94 22.48
C PHE A 125 7.89 -10.53 23.24
N ALA A 126 8.89 -11.06 22.54
CA ALA A 126 10.11 -11.57 23.15
C ALA A 126 10.88 -10.47 23.91
N SER A 127 10.89 -9.23 23.40
CA SER A 127 11.49 -8.11 24.11
C SER A 127 10.69 -7.69 25.35
N THR A 128 9.36 -7.81 25.30
CA THR A 128 8.47 -7.44 26.40
C THR A 128 8.63 -8.40 27.58
N ILE A 129 8.70 -9.72 27.34
CA ILE A 129 8.89 -10.71 28.42
C ILE A 129 10.24 -10.55 29.14
N ARG A 130 11.25 -9.98 28.48
CA ARG A 130 12.59 -9.77 29.04
C ARG A 130 12.71 -8.49 29.90
N MET A 131 11.64 -7.70 30.03
CA MET A 131 11.63 -6.51 30.89
C MET A 131 11.51 -6.91 32.37
N ASP A 132 12.12 -6.12 33.26
CA ASP A 132 12.12 -6.35 34.71
C ASP A 132 10.70 -6.27 35.29
N MET A 133 10.41 -7.02 36.37
CA MET A 133 9.10 -7.02 37.03
C MET A 133 8.71 -5.62 37.52
N ALA A 134 9.69 -4.80 37.95
CA ALA A 134 9.46 -3.42 38.38
C ALA A 134 8.87 -2.52 37.26
N PHE A 135 9.09 -2.87 35.99
CA PHE A 135 8.51 -2.17 34.84
C PHE A 135 6.99 -2.40 34.73
N PHE A 136 6.52 -3.58 35.13
CA PHE A 136 5.11 -3.97 35.06
C PHE A 136 4.28 -3.47 36.26
N ASP A 137 4.94 -3.06 37.34
CA ASP A 137 4.28 -2.57 38.56
C ASP A 137 3.92 -1.08 38.47
N ALA A 138 4.45 -0.36 37.48
CA ALA A 138 4.12 1.05 37.26
C ALA A 138 2.65 1.20 36.79
N PRO A 139 1.87 2.14 37.36
CA PRO A 139 0.45 2.31 37.04
C PRO A 139 0.18 2.68 35.58
N GLU A 140 1.20 3.20 34.87
CA GLU A 140 1.15 3.54 33.45
C GLU A 140 1.34 2.31 32.53
N ASN A 141 2.04 1.28 33.02
CA ASN A 141 2.47 0.09 32.28
C ASN A 141 1.67 -1.16 32.63
N GLN A 142 0.40 -0.99 32.98
CA GLN A 142 -0.50 -2.12 33.14
C GLN A 142 -0.45 -3.01 31.90
N THR A 143 -0.46 -4.32 32.08
CA THR A 143 -0.29 -5.30 30.99
C THR A 143 -1.24 -5.04 29.80
N GLY A 144 -2.45 -4.54 30.06
CA GLY A 144 -3.40 -4.12 29.03
C GLY A 144 -2.95 -2.93 28.19
N SER A 145 -2.33 -1.90 28.79
CA SER A 145 -1.85 -0.71 28.06
C SER A 145 -0.65 -1.03 27.16
N ILE A 146 0.23 -1.95 27.61
CA ILE A 146 1.39 -2.43 26.84
C ILE A 146 0.91 -3.22 25.61
N LEU A 147 -0.01 -4.17 25.80
CA LEU A 147 -0.54 -5.00 24.70
C LEU A 147 -1.22 -4.15 23.63
N VAL A 148 -2.03 -3.17 24.04
CA VAL A 148 -2.68 -2.21 23.12
C VAL A 148 -1.64 -1.36 22.39
N SER A 149 -0.57 -0.95 23.07
CA SER A 149 0.51 -0.18 22.45
C SER A 149 1.28 -1.00 21.42
N LEU A 150 1.60 -2.26 21.71
CA LEU A 150 2.26 -3.18 20.77
C LEU A 150 1.41 -3.44 19.53
N GLU A 151 0.11 -3.67 19.71
CA GLU A 151 -0.83 -3.83 18.61
C GLU A 151 -0.89 -2.56 17.74
N ARG A 152 -0.96 -1.39 18.39
CA ARG A 152 -1.02 -0.09 17.71
C ARG A 152 0.24 0.16 16.88
N GLN A 153 1.42 -0.15 17.39
CA GLN A 153 2.68 0.07 16.66
C GLN A 153 2.77 -0.81 15.38
N HIS A 154 2.37 -2.08 15.44
CA HIS A 154 2.41 -2.94 14.24
C HIS A 154 1.36 -2.54 13.20
N ARG A 155 0.16 -2.13 13.64
CA ARG A 155 -0.91 -1.69 12.74
C ARG A 155 -0.55 -0.40 12.01
N VAL A 156 0.17 0.50 12.66
CA VAL A 156 0.65 1.76 12.06
C VAL A 156 1.65 1.52 10.93
N VAL A 157 2.55 0.53 11.02
CA VAL A 157 3.51 0.22 9.93
C VAL A 157 2.78 -0.28 8.67
N ILE A 158 1.77 -1.14 8.82
CA ILE A 158 0.96 -1.63 7.70
C ILE A 158 0.17 -0.47 7.07
N VAL A 159 -0.48 0.35 7.89
CA VAL A 159 -1.21 1.54 7.41
C VAL A 159 -0.26 2.51 6.72
N ILE A 160 0.96 2.74 7.22
CA ILE A 160 1.94 3.62 6.58
C ILE A 160 2.41 3.05 5.24
N VAL A 161 2.64 1.74 5.08
CA VAL A 161 3.01 1.15 3.78
C VAL A 161 1.86 1.26 2.76
N VAL A 162 0.62 1.01 3.18
CA VAL A 162 -0.57 1.17 2.33
C VAL A 162 -0.84 2.64 2.01
N ARG A 163 -0.67 3.54 2.97
CA ARG A 163 -0.81 5.00 2.82
C ARG A 163 0.34 5.59 2.00
N ALA A 164 1.54 5.05 2.10
CA ALA A 164 2.68 5.42 1.27
C ALA A 164 2.37 5.11 -0.19
N ARG A 165 1.82 3.92 -0.50
CA ARG A 165 1.31 3.61 -1.85
C ARG A 165 0.24 4.61 -2.33
N ALA A 166 -0.69 5.02 -1.48
CA ALA A 166 -1.68 6.04 -1.83
C ALA A 166 -1.05 7.44 -2.06
N SER A 167 0.04 7.75 -1.35
CA SER A 167 0.76 9.03 -1.50
C SER A 167 1.54 9.14 -2.82
N ILE A 168 1.87 8.03 -3.49
CA ILE A 168 2.54 8.05 -4.81
C ILE A 168 1.54 8.43 -5.92
N HIS A 169 0.25 8.13 -5.74
CA HIS A 169 -0.81 8.53 -6.67
C HIS A 169 -1.48 9.87 -6.32
N GLY A 170 -1.39 10.34 -5.08
CA GLY A 170 -1.97 11.63 -4.63
C GLY A 170 -1.07 12.86 -4.80
N CYS A 171 0.07 12.75 -5.48
CA CYS A 171 0.95 13.89 -5.84
C CYS A 171 0.81 14.31 -7.31
N ARG A 172 -0.31 13.96 -7.95
CA ARG A 172 -0.67 14.41 -9.29
C ARG A 172 -2.09 14.95 -9.30
N ASP A 173 -2.36 15.91 -8.41
CA ASP A 173 -3.39 16.94 -8.53
C ASP A 173 -2.86 18.23 -7.90
#